data_AF-A0A1H8WVX9-F1
#
_entry.id   AF-A0A1H8WVX9-F1
#
_cell.length_a   1.000
_cell.length_b   1.000
_cell.length_c   1.000
_cell.angle_alpha   90.00
_cell.angle_beta   90.00
_cell.angle_gamma   90.00
#
_symmetry.space_group_name_H-M   'P 1'
#
loop_
_entity.id
_entity.type
_entity.pdbx_description
1 polymer ?
#
loop_
_entity_poly.entity_id
_entity_poly.type
_entity_poly.pdbx_seq_one_letter_code
_entity_poly.pdbx_strand_id
1 'polypeptide(L)'
;MQDRVSFKEAMWDALLSETPSITIMEIFAIGTDLLLAAEAHMGDLLFWSALAFSLSIGFLVAWPVNVALVHFGVKEGMSNPAKMRSSSQGAAGD
;
A
#
# COMPACT_ATOMS: atom_id res chain seq x y z
N MET A 1 -3.96 -28.57 -7.22
CA MET A 1 -2.74 -28.71 -6.39
C MET A 1 -2.41 -27.32 -5.90
N GLN A 2 -2.58 -27.07 -4.60
CA GLN A 2 -2.27 -25.78 -3.97
C GLN A 2 -0.78 -25.88 -3.61
N ASP A 3 0.11 -25.35 -4.46
CA ASP A 3 1.53 -25.28 -4.15
C ASP A 3 1.68 -24.45 -2.88
N ARG A 4 1.85 -25.14 -1.75
CA ARG A 4 2.09 -24.49 -0.47
C ARG A 4 3.56 -24.07 -0.48
N VAL A 5 3.82 -22.87 -0.98
CA VAL A 5 5.09 -22.18 -0.73
C VAL A 5 5.38 -22.24 0.77
N SER A 6 6.65 -22.40 1.12
CA SER A 6 7.05 -22.44 2.52
C SER A 6 6.62 -21.15 3.23
N PHE A 7 6.25 -21.21 4.50
CA PHE A 7 5.96 -20.00 5.30
C PHE A 7 7.09 -18.96 5.19
N LYS A 8 8.33 -19.44 5.09
CA LYS A 8 9.51 -18.60 4.89
C LYS A 8 9.47 -17.87 3.54
N GLU A 9 9.09 -18.56 2.46
CA GLU A 9 8.95 -17.95 1.13
C GLU A 9 7.83 -16.92 1.12
N ALA A 10 6.65 -17.26 1.65
CA ALA A 10 5.53 -16.32 1.72
C ALA A 10 5.88 -15.05 2.52
N MET A 11 6.65 -15.19 3.61
CA MET A 11 7.11 -14.04 4.38
C MET A 11 8.08 -13.16 3.57
N TRP A 12 9.06 -13.76 2.90
CA TRP A 12 10.03 -13.00 2.10
C TRP A 12 9.37 -12.32 0.91
N ASP A 13 8.42 -13.00 0.28
CA ASP A 13 7.64 -12.47 -0.83
C ASP A 13 6.83 -11.23 -0.38
N ALA A 14 6.11 -11.34 0.74
CA ALA A 14 5.38 -10.21 1.33
C ALA A 14 6.30 -9.04 1.66
N LEU A 15 7.46 -9.30 2.29
CA LEU A 15 8.39 -8.23 2.64
C LEU A 15 8.98 -7.56 1.40
N LEU A 16 9.41 -8.32 0.39
CA LEU A 16 10.01 -7.77 -0.82
C LEU A 16 8.98 -7.04 -1.69
N SER A 17 7.73 -7.50 -1.69
CA SER A 17 6.61 -6.89 -2.41
C SER A 17 6.15 -5.56 -1.78
N GLU A 18 6.12 -5.47 -0.46
CA GLU A 18 5.54 -4.32 0.24
C GLU A 18 6.56 -3.27 0.67
N THR A 19 7.75 -3.69 1.12
CA THR A 19 8.74 -2.80 1.74
C THR A 19 9.20 -1.67 0.82
N PRO A 20 9.49 -1.90 -0.49
CA PRO A 20 9.90 -0.82 -1.38
C PRO A 20 8.82 0.26 -1.52
N SER A 21 7.55 -0.15 -1.61
CA SER A 21 6.42 0.77 -1.72
C SER A 21 6.24 1.61 -0.47
N ILE A 22 6.23 0.95 0.69
CA ILE A 22 6.08 1.62 2.00
C ILE A 22 7.25 2.58 2.22
N THR A 23 8.48 2.16 1.94
CA THR A 23 9.66 2.99 2.17
C THR A 23 9.62 4.27 1.34
N ILE A 24 9.28 4.16 0.05
CA ILE A 24 9.19 5.34 -0.82
C ILE A 24 8.04 6.23 -0.35
N MET A 25 6.88 5.67 -0.03
CA MET A 25 5.75 6.43 0.52
C MET A 25 6.14 7.20 1.78
N GLU A 26 6.79 6.52 2.73
CA GLU A 26 7.17 7.07 4.03
C GLU A 26 8.17 8.22 3.91
N ILE A 27 9.16 8.09 3.00
CA ILE A 27 10.12 9.17 2.71
C ILE A 27 9.39 10.45 2.30
N PHE A 28 8.39 10.33 1.43
CA PHE A 28 7.64 11.49 0.95
C PHE A 28 6.63 12.00 1.97
N ALA A 29 5.95 11.12 2.71
CA ALA A 29 5.02 11.50 3.76
C ALA A 29 5.76 12.22 4.89
N ILE A 30 6.72 11.57 5.55
CA ILE A 30 7.51 12.19 6.63
C ILE A 30 8.28 13.40 6.10
N GLY A 31 8.91 13.30 4.92
CA GLY A 31 9.67 14.41 4.33
C GLY A 31 8.82 15.66 4.11
N THR A 32 7.59 15.50 3.61
CA THR A 32 6.65 16.62 3.44
C THR A 32 6.20 17.19 4.78
N ASP A 33 5.90 16.34 5.76
CA ASP A 33 5.49 16.76 7.10
C ASP A 33 6.58 17.60 7.79
N LEU A 34 7.83 17.13 7.72
CA LEU A 34 8.99 17.86 8.24
C LEU A 34 9.18 19.22 7.55
N LEU A 35 8.95 19.32 6.24
CA LEU A 35 9.07 20.59 5.52
C LEU A 35 7.97 21.60 5.88
N LEU A 36 6.79 21.13 6.28
CA LEU A 36 5.63 21.99 6.56
C LEU A 36 5.46 22.32 8.05
N ALA A 37 5.80 21.39 8.93
CA ALA A 37 5.33 21.39 10.32
C ALA A 37 6.32 20.77 11.32
N ALA A 38 7.63 20.74 11.02
CA ALA A 38 8.64 20.14 11.91
C ALA A 38 8.60 20.64 13.38
N GLU A 39 8.13 21.86 13.62
CA GLU A 39 8.03 22.46 14.97
C GLU A 39 6.58 22.53 15.48
N ALA A 40 5.59 22.10 14.69
CA ALA A 40 4.19 22.17 15.08
C ALA A 40 3.87 21.05 16.09
N HIS A 41 3.16 21.40 17.14
CA HIS A 41 2.71 20.46 18.16
C HIS A 41 1.26 20.05 17.91
N MET A 42 0.80 18.97 18.56
CA MET A 42 -0.58 18.46 18.41
C MET A 42 -1.69 19.47 18.76
N GLY A 43 -1.37 20.54 19.50
CA GLY A 43 -2.30 21.63 19.80
C GLY A 43 -2.49 22.63 18.66
N ASP A 44 -1.61 22.59 17.65
CA ASP A 44 -1.63 23.51 16.53
C ASP A 44 -2.48 22.96 15.39
N LEU A 45 -3.33 23.80 14.79
CA LEU A 45 -4.06 23.43 13.58
C LEU A 45 -3.11 23.05 12.43
N LEU A 46 -1.93 23.68 12.39
CA LEU A 46 -0.90 23.41 11.40
C LEU A 46 -0.48 21.94 11.39
N PHE A 47 -0.28 21.32 12.57
CA PHE A 47 0.09 19.91 12.71
C PHE A 47 -0.91 18.99 12.00
N TRP A 48 -2.20 19.15 12.26
CA TRP A 48 -3.24 18.29 11.66
C TRP A 48 -3.39 18.53 10.16
N SER A 49 -3.28 19.78 9.71
CA SER A 49 -3.35 20.11 8.29
C SER A 49 -2.14 19.56 7.51
N ALA A 50 -0.93 19.66 8.09
CA ALA A 50 0.28 19.12 7.52
C ALA A 50 0.25 17.58 7.49
N LEU A 51 -0.24 16.93 8.55
CA LEU A 51 -0.42 15.48 8.61
C LEU A 51 -1.39 14.98 7.53
N ALA A 52 -2.53 15.64 7.36
CA ALA A 52 -3.50 15.26 6.31
C ALA A 52 -2.90 15.45 4.90
N PHE A 53 -2.16 16.55 4.69
CA PHE A 53 -1.51 16.84 3.42
C PHE A 53 -0.35 15.88 3.12
N SER A 54 0.50 15.60 4.09
CA SER A 54 1.66 14.71 3.95
C SER A 54 1.24 13.27 3.68
N LEU A 55 0.20 12.76 4.35
CA LEU A 55 -0.42 11.48 4.02
C LEU A 55 -0.98 11.45 2.59
N SER A 56 -1.56 12.55 2.12
CA SER A 56 -2.05 12.66 0.75
C SER A 56 -0.90 12.57 -0.27
N ILE A 57 0.22 13.23 -0.01
CA ILE A 57 1.44 13.10 -0.82
C ILE A 57 1.97 11.67 -0.79
N GLY A 58 2.06 11.05 0.38
CA GLY A 58 2.44 9.64 0.53
C GLY A 58 1.57 8.74 -0.33
N PHE A 59 0.24 8.89 -0.28
CA PHE A 59 -0.69 8.13 -1.12
C PHE A 59 -0.46 8.33 -2.62
N LEU A 60 -0.29 9.59 -3.06
CA LEU A 60 -0.04 9.91 -4.47
C LEU A 60 1.26 9.31 -4.99
N VAL A 61 2.28 9.18 -4.13
CA VAL A 61 3.56 8.54 -4.45
C VAL A 61 3.46 7.01 -4.41
N ALA A 62 2.77 6.46 -3.42
CA ALA A 62 2.61 5.01 -3.26
C ALA A 62 1.85 4.39 -4.42
N TRP A 63 0.86 5.09 -4.99
CA TRP A 63 0.04 4.56 -6.07
C TRP A 63 0.84 4.13 -7.31
N PRO A 64 1.64 5.00 -7.97
CA PRO A 64 2.44 4.60 -9.12
C PRO A 64 3.53 3.58 -8.76
N VAL A 65 4.09 3.63 -7.55
CA VAL A 65 5.07 2.62 -7.08
C VAL A 65 4.41 1.25 -6.99
N ASN A 66 3.23 1.15 -6.37
CA ASN A 66 2.45 -0.08 -6.31
C ASN A 66 2.07 -0.59 -7.70
N VAL A 67 1.69 0.29 -8.62
CA VAL A 67 1.39 -0.08 -10.02
C VAL A 67 2.65 -0.66 -10.70
N ALA A 68 3.81 -0.04 -10.51
CA ALA A 68 5.06 -0.53 -11.07
C ALA A 68 5.46 -1.90 -10.49
N LEU A 69 5.35 -2.08 -9.17
CA LEU A 69 5.66 -3.36 -8.51
C LEU A 69 4.74 -4.48 -9.02
N VAL A 70 3.46 -4.19 -9.25
CA VAL A 70 2.54 -5.15 -9.88
C VAL A 70 2.93 -5.42 -11.33
N HIS A 71 3.27 -4.39 -12.10
CA HIS A 71 3.67 -4.53 -13.51
C HIS A 71 4.94 -5.39 -13.68
N PHE A 72 5.90 -5.25 -12.77
CA PHE A 72 7.15 -6.04 -12.79
C PHE A 72 7.01 -7.41 -12.12
N GLY A 73 5.80 -7.81 -11.68
CA GLY A 73 5.57 -9.11 -11.05
C GLY A 73 6.20 -9.24 -9.65
N VAL A 74 6.58 -8.13 -9.02
CA VAL A 74 7.08 -8.11 -7.64
C VAL A 74 5.91 -8.14 -6.64
N LYS A 75 4.71 -7.75 -7.08
CA LYS A 75 3.49 -7.70 -6.27
C LYS A 75 2.33 -8.36 -7.04
N GLU A 76 1.62 -9.29 -6.42
CA GLU A 76 0.52 -10.07 -7.04
C GLU A 76 -0.71 -9.22 -7.43
N GLY A 77 -0.83 -7.99 -6.92
CA GLY A 77 -1.97 -7.11 -7.19
C GLY A 77 -3.28 -7.60 -6.53
N MET A 78 -4.26 -6.70 -6.41
CA MET A 78 -5.54 -7.05 -5.80
C MET A 78 -6.53 -7.54 -6.87
N SER A 79 -7.10 -8.73 -6.67
CA SER A 79 -8.15 -9.27 -7.53
C SER A 79 -9.37 -8.35 -7.55
N ASN A 80 -9.99 -8.16 -8.72
CA ASN A 80 -11.17 -7.30 -8.86
C ASN A 80 -12.37 -7.89 -8.08
N PRO A 81 -12.86 -7.21 -7.03
CA PRO A 81 -13.94 -7.73 -6.17
C PRO A 81 -15.26 -7.94 -6.91
N ALA A 82 -15.51 -7.20 -8.00
CA ALA A 82 -16.70 -7.40 -8.83
C ALA A 82 -16.71 -8.78 -9.52
N LYS A 83 -15.54 -9.35 -9.81
CA LYS A 83 -15.39 -10.67 -10.44
C LYS A 83 -15.41 -11.82 -9.43
N MET A 84 -15.16 -11.55 -8.14
CA MET A 84 -15.19 -12.58 -7.08
C MET A 84 -16.62 -13.02 -6.71
N ARG A 85 -17.61 -12.12 -6.82
CA ARG A 85 -19.03 -12.37 -6.53
C ARG A 85 -19.70 -13.33 -7.51
N SER A 86 -19.32 -13.29 -8.79
CA SER A 86 -19.89 -14.16 -9.83
C SER A 86 -19.46 -15.63 -9.68
N SER A 87 -18.24 -15.88 -9.21
CA SER A 87 -17.73 -17.24 -8.95
C SER A 87 -18.38 -17.93 -7.75
N SER A 88 -18.91 -17.16 -6.78
CA SER A 88 -19.60 -17.74 -5.61
C SER A 88 -21.06 -18.11 -5.89
N GLN A 89 -21.65 -17.55 -6.95
CA GLN A 89 -23.07 -17.75 -7.28
C GLN A 89 -23.29 -18.92 -8.26
N GLY A 90 -22.27 -19.33 -9.01
CA GLY A 90 -22.31 -20.54 -9.86
C GLY A 90 -22.13 -21.87 -9.11
N ALA A 91 -21.60 -21.85 -7.88
CA ALA A 91 -21.34 -23.07 -7.10
C ALA A 91 -22.50 -23.49 -6.16
N ALA A 92 -23.59 -22.72 -6.12
CA ALA A 92 -24.78 -23.00 -5.31
C ALA A 92 -25.99 -23.43 -6.16
N GLY A 93 -25.77 -23.73 -7.45
CA GLY A 93 -26.80 -24.02 -8.45
C GLY A 93 -26.82 -25.45 -8.99
N ASP A 94 -25.98 -26.36 -8.48
CA ASP A 94 -25.93 -27.78 -8.86
C ASP A 94 -26.23 -28.69 -7.65
#